data_AF-A0A932K3L5-F1
#
_entry.id   AF-A0A932K3L5-F1
#
_cell.length_a   1.000
_cell.length_b   1.000
_cell.length_c   1.000
_cell.angle_alpha   90.00
_cell.angle_beta   90.00
_cell.angle_gamma   90.00
#
_symmetry.space_group_name_H-M   'P 1'
#
loop_
_entity.id
_entity.type
_entity.pdbx_description
1 polymer ?
#
loop_
_entity_poly.entity_id
_entity_poly.type
_entity_poly.pdbx_seq_one_letter_code
_entity_poly.pdbx_strand_id
1 'polypeptide(L)'
;MRRAEIIAVGREILRGRVLDTNSNWLTKELTALGGEVGRICAVDDMPQEIAREVEGAARHGAGVILTTGGLGPTFDDRTLEGIAQAVNRPLVKHAPAYMFIAETYRRLHAQGIIEHQAMLPSREKMAMLPQGADMLPNPVGSAPGMLLRWEDRLLIALPGPPGELRPMFQAHVEPLLRACWGGRRRIEIKVQTNVSDESLLNPIFERVMAAVPGSYVKADPTGFGPAVKLAVYIAGEGKDEEAAVSIAERAKAQLSKGLATLGYALVHPS
;
A
#
# COMPACT_ATOMS: atom_id res chain seq x y z
N MET A 1 -2.34 4.80 14.88
CA MET A 1 -2.39 3.42 14.33
C MET A 1 -2.80 3.29 12.85
N ARG A 2 -3.62 4.17 12.25
CA ARG A 2 -4.02 4.05 10.82
C ARG A 2 -3.05 4.64 9.80
N ARG A 3 -2.07 5.42 10.27
CA ARG A 3 -1.02 5.97 9.42
C ARG A 3 -0.10 4.85 8.97
N ALA A 4 0.13 4.76 7.66
CA ALA A 4 1.03 3.81 7.03
C ALA A 4 2.16 4.53 6.30
N GLU A 5 3.33 3.90 6.23
CA GLU A 5 4.42 4.32 5.36
C GLU A 5 4.92 3.13 4.54
N ILE A 6 5.28 3.40 3.28
CA ILE A 6 5.73 2.38 2.32
C ILE A 6 7.18 2.65 1.93
N ILE A 7 8.02 1.62 2.04
CA ILE A 7 9.43 1.65 1.70
C ILE A 7 9.65 0.66 0.56
N ALA A 8 9.84 1.19 -0.65
CA ALA A 8 10.18 0.38 -1.82
C ALA A 8 11.70 0.11 -1.82
N VAL A 9 12.08 -1.15 -1.69
CA VAL A 9 13.49 -1.59 -1.67
C VAL A 9 13.82 -2.16 -3.03
N GLY A 10 14.79 -1.57 -3.72
CA GLY A 10 15.26 -2.09 -5.00
C GLY A 10 16.04 -1.07 -5.80
N ARG A 11 17.29 -1.39 -6.13
CA ARG A 11 18.15 -0.50 -6.92
C ARG A 11 17.63 -0.26 -8.33
N GLU A 12 16.86 -1.17 -8.92
CA GLU A 12 16.16 -0.97 -10.20
C GLU A 12 15.16 0.19 -10.18
N ILE A 13 14.53 0.44 -9.03
CA ILE A 13 13.61 1.57 -8.85
C ILE A 13 14.43 2.86 -8.86
N LEU A 14 15.49 2.93 -8.05
CA LEU A 14 16.38 4.09 -7.98
C LEU A 14 17.09 4.40 -9.30
N ARG A 15 17.36 3.38 -10.11
CA ARG A 15 17.96 3.53 -11.45
C ARG A 15 16.94 3.83 -12.55
N GLY A 16 15.65 3.94 -12.22
CA GLY A 16 14.59 4.19 -13.19
C GLY A 16 14.37 3.06 -14.21
N ARG A 17 14.84 1.84 -13.92
CA ARG A 17 14.63 0.67 -14.81
C ARG A 17 13.22 0.12 -14.67
N VAL A 18 12.65 0.21 -13.47
CA VAL A 18 11.31 -0.25 -13.14
C VAL A 18 10.56 0.90 -12.48
N LEU A 19 9.34 1.15 -12.95
CA LEU A 19 8.43 2.07 -12.28
C LEU A 19 7.86 1.40 -11.02
N ASP A 20 7.90 2.10 -9.90
CA ASP A 20 7.32 1.62 -8.64
C ASP A 20 5.78 1.64 -8.69
N THR A 21 5.23 0.58 -9.29
CA THR A 21 3.78 0.34 -9.33
C THR A 21 3.26 -0.32 -8.06
N ASN A 22 4.14 -0.90 -7.24
CA ASN A 22 3.77 -1.55 -5.99
C ASN A 22 3.33 -0.55 -4.94
N SER A 23 4.11 0.51 -4.71
CA SER A 23 3.73 1.54 -3.74
C SER A 23 2.44 2.25 -4.13
N ASN A 24 2.22 2.50 -5.42
CA ASN A 24 0.96 3.05 -5.91
C ASN A 24 -0.22 2.10 -5.64
N TRP A 25 -0.06 0.81 -5.97
CA TRP A 25 -1.10 -0.20 -5.74
C TRP A 25 -1.40 -0.35 -4.25
N LEU A 26 -0.38 -0.52 -3.41
CA LEU A 26 -0.53 -0.61 -1.95
C LEU A 26 -1.19 0.63 -1.38
N THR A 27 -0.85 1.82 -1.86
CA THR A 27 -1.48 3.07 -1.41
C THR A 27 -2.98 3.05 -1.67
N LYS A 28 -3.40 2.61 -2.86
CA LYS A 28 -4.82 2.45 -3.19
C LYS A 28 -5.52 1.49 -2.23
N GLU A 29 -4.93 0.31 -1.99
CA GLU A 29 -5.53 -0.70 -1.13
C GLU A 29 -5.61 -0.24 0.34
N LEU A 30 -4.52 0.32 0.89
CA LEU A 30 -4.48 0.83 2.26
C LEU A 30 -5.48 1.98 2.45
N THR A 31 -5.59 2.87 1.47
CA THR A 31 -6.55 3.98 1.49
C THR A 31 -7.98 3.46 1.49
N ALA A 32 -8.31 2.46 0.65
CA ALA A 32 -9.64 1.85 0.58
C ALA A 32 -10.05 1.18 1.91
N LEU A 33 -9.08 0.69 2.68
CA LEU A 33 -9.24 0.14 4.02
C LEU A 33 -9.36 1.23 5.12
N GLY A 34 -9.34 2.51 4.75
CA GLY A 34 -9.42 3.64 5.68
C GLY A 34 -8.08 4.00 6.36
N GLY A 35 -6.97 3.47 5.85
CA GLY A 35 -5.62 3.86 6.22
C GLY A 35 -5.20 5.18 5.56
N GLU A 36 -4.19 5.84 6.15
CA GLU A 36 -3.61 7.08 5.63
C GLU A 36 -2.14 6.82 5.30
N VAL A 37 -1.79 6.80 4.01
CA VAL A 37 -0.39 6.66 3.60
C VAL A 37 0.29 8.03 3.66
N GLY A 38 1.13 8.24 4.68
CA GLY A 38 1.76 9.54 4.94
C GLY A 38 3.06 9.76 4.17
N ARG A 39 3.75 8.68 3.79
CA ARG A 39 5.03 8.73 3.07
C ARG A 39 5.25 7.47 2.27
N ILE A 40 5.82 7.65 1.09
CA ILE A 40 6.37 6.61 0.23
C ILE A 40 7.82 7.02 -0.06
N CYS A 41 8.76 6.10 0.09
CA CYS A 41 10.14 6.32 -0.32
C CYS A 41 10.72 5.07 -0.98
N ALA A 42 11.71 5.27 -1.85
CA ALA A 42 12.50 4.19 -2.43
C ALA A 42 13.93 4.23 -1.86
N VAL A 43 14.51 3.07 -1.60
CA VAL A 43 15.87 2.90 -1.05
C VAL A 43 16.66 1.83 -1.79
N ASP A 44 17.98 1.90 -1.67
CA ASP A 44 18.88 0.85 -2.16
C ASP A 44 18.75 -0.41 -1.27
N ASP A 45 19.23 -1.53 -1.78
CA ASP A 45 19.23 -2.86 -1.15
C ASP A 45 20.26 -2.99 0.00
N MET A 46 20.66 -1.86 0.60
CA MET A 46 21.64 -1.79 1.68
C MET A 46 20.92 -1.84 3.02
N PRO A 47 21.24 -2.80 3.93
CA PRO A 47 20.56 -2.94 5.21
C PRO A 47 20.49 -1.65 6.03
N GLN A 48 21.54 -0.82 5.99
CA GLN A 48 21.60 0.44 6.73
C GLN A 48 20.60 1.47 6.20
N GLU A 49 20.38 1.51 4.89
CA GLU A 49 19.41 2.41 4.25
C GLU A 49 17.98 1.96 4.57
N ILE A 50 17.72 0.65 4.46
CA ILE A 50 16.44 0.04 4.84
C ILE A 50 16.16 0.30 6.32
N ALA A 51 17.14 0.08 7.20
CA ALA A 51 17.00 0.28 8.63
C ALA A 51 16.67 1.73 8.97
N ARG A 52 17.38 2.68 8.35
CA ARG A 52 17.16 4.12 8.54
C ARG A 52 15.72 4.53 8.21
N GLU A 53 15.17 4.05 7.10
CA GLU A 53 13.79 4.41 6.73
C GLU A 53 12.74 3.68 7.58
N VAL A 54 12.99 2.44 8.02
CA VAL A 54 12.09 1.74 8.97
C VAL A 54 12.04 2.48 10.31
N GLU A 55 13.18 2.89 10.85
CA GLU A 55 13.25 3.73 12.05
C GLU A 55 12.62 5.11 11.82
N GLY A 56 12.83 5.69 10.63
CA GLY A 56 12.22 6.96 10.22
C GLY A 56 10.70 6.89 10.25
N ALA A 57 10.12 5.86 9.64
CA ALA A 57 8.67 5.63 9.65
C ALA A 57 8.13 5.46 11.08
N ALA A 58 8.87 4.78 11.96
CA ALA A 58 8.52 4.72 13.37
C ALA A 58 8.50 6.11 14.02
N ARG A 59 9.57 6.92 13.84
CA ARG A 59 9.66 8.30 14.34
C ARG A 59 8.53 9.20 13.82
N HIS A 60 8.09 9.01 12.58
CA HIS A 60 6.98 9.75 11.98
C HIS A 60 5.59 9.33 12.50
N GLY A 61 5.50 8.32 13.36
CA GLY A 61 4.24 7.84 13.93
C GLY A 61 3.45 6.87 13.03
N ALA A 62 4.11 6.21 12.08
CA ALA A 62 3.48 5.17 11.25
C ALA A 62 3.10 3.94 12.10
N GLY A 63 1.81 3.64 12.20
CA GLY A 63 1.32 2.43 12.88
C GLY A 63 1.48 1.17 12.03
N VAL A 64 1.62 1.33 10.71
CA VAL A 64 1.92 0.25 9.77
C VAL A 64 3.09 0.69 8.89
N ILE A 65 4.12 -0.15 8.80
CA ILE A 65 5.30 0.09 7.97
C ILE A 65 5.36 -1.08 6.99
N LEU A 66 5.27 -0.80 5.70
CA LEU A 66 5.37 -1.82 4.65
C LEU A 66 6.67 -1.67 3.89
N THR A 67 7.39 -2.76 3.70
CA THR A 67 8.49 -2.83 2.73
C THR A 67 8.08 -3.68 1.54
N THR A 68 8.56 -3.33 0.35
CA THR A 68 8.40 -4.17 -0.85
C THR A 68 9.76 -4.44 -1.48
N GLY A 69 10.01 -5.66 -1.95
CA GLY A 69 11.29 -6.04 -2.56
C GLY A 69 12.33 -6.57 -1.57
N GLY A 70 13.42 -7.12 -2.10
CA GLY A 70 14.58 -7.59 -1.34
C GLY A 70 14.34 -8.81 -0.43
N LEU A 71 13.40 -9.70 -0.80
CA LEU A 71 13.04 -10.92 -0.03
C LEU A 71 13.47 -12.24 -0.71
N GLY A 72 13.99 -12.18 -1.93
CA GLY A 72 14.36 -13.35 -2.68
C GLY A 72 15.65 -14.03 -2.22
N PRO A 73 16.15 -14.99 -3.00
CA PRO A 73 17.32 -15.78 -2.65
C PRO A 73 18.65 -15.11 -3.05
N THR A 74 18.67 -13.93 -3.69
CA THR A 74 19.92 -13.36 -4.18
C THR A 74 20.72 -12.69 -3.06
N PHE A 75 21.98 -12.33 -3.35
CA PHE A 75 22.85 -11.72 -2.35
C PHE A 75 22.41 -10.29 -1.99
N ASP A 76 21.82 -9.57 -2.94
CA ASP A 76 21.27 -8.23 -2.78
C ASP A 76 19.86 -8.22 -2.17
N ASP A 77 19.16 -9.36 -2.06
CA ASP A 77 17.92 -9.45 -1.28
C ASP A 77 18.16 -9.30 0.23
N ARG A 78 18.18 -8.07 0.76
CA ARG A 78 18.62 -7.78 2.14
C ARG A 78 17.60 -7.03 2.99
N THR A 79 16.33 -7.00 2.57
CA THR A 79 15.25 -6.31 3.31
C THR A 79 15.10 -6.83 4.75
N LEU A 80 15.15 -8.14 4.95
CA LEU A 80 15.02 -8.73 6.30
C LEU A 80 16.23 -8.41 7.19
N GLU A 81 17.43 -8.28 6.63
CA GLU A 81 18.63 -7.84 7.37
C GLU A 81 18.47 -6.39 7.83
N GLY A 82 17.99 -5.50 6.96
CA GLY A 82 17.73 -4.10 7.30
C GLY A 82 16.63 -3.94 8.35
N ILE A 83 15.55 -4.72 8.23
CA ILE A 83 14.49 -4.76 9.24
C ILE A 83 15.06 -5.24 10.59
N ALA A 84 15.81 -6.35 10.60
CA ALA A 84 16.42 -6.90 11.80
C ALA A 84 17.32 -5.88 12.51
N GLN A 85 18.10 -5.12 11.74
CA GLN A 85 18.92 -4.01 12.23
C GLN A 85 18.07 -2.91 12.87
N ALA A 86 17.03 -2.41 12.21
CA ALA A 86 16.16 -1.34 12.73
C ALA A 86 15.47 -1.70 14.04
N VAL A 87 14.99 -2.94 14.16
CA VAL A 87 14.28 -3.40 15.36
C VAL A 87 15.22 -3.94 16.44
N ASN A 88 16.53 -3.94 16.19
CA ASN A 88 17.58 -4.51 17.04
C ASN A 88 17.29 -5.95 17.47
N ARG A 89 16.96 -6.82 16.51
CA ARG A 89 16.72 -8.25 16.75
C ARG A 89 17.54 -9.10 15.79
N PRO A 90 18.14 -10.21 16.27
CA PRO A 90 18.89 -11.08 15.38
C PRO A 90 17.98 -11.76 14.36
N LEU A 91 18.53 -12.08 13.19
CA LEU A 91 17.91 -13.01 12.26
C LEU A 91 18.05 -14.44 12.81
N VAL A 92 16.94 -15.17 12.87
CA VAL A 92 16.88 -16.55 13.34
C VAL A 92 16.17 -17.42 12.31
N LYS A 93 16.56 -18.70 12.24
CA LYS A 93 15.93 -19.66 11.34
C LYS A 93 14.48 -19.89 11.78
N HIS A 94 13.53 -19.48 10.94
CA HIS A 94 12.11 -19.68 11.17
C HIS A 94 11.68 -21.03 10.57
N ALA A 95 11.45 -22.03 11.43
CA ALA A 95 11.19 -23.40 10.98
C ALA A 95 9.99 -23.52 10.01
N PRO A 96 8.82 -22.86 10.24
CA PRO A 96 7.74 -22.88 9.26
C PRO A 96 8.11 -22.26 7.90
N ALA A 97 8.92 -21.19 7.89
CA ALA A 97 9.35 -20.55 6.65
C ALA A 97 10.28 -21.48 5.87
N TYR A 98 11.22 -22.11 6.57
CA TYR A 98 12.11 -23.11 5.99
C TYR A 98 11.33 -24.26 5.34
N MET A 99 10.33 -24.80 6.04
CA MET A 99 9.48 -25.88 5.52
C MET A 99 8.66 -25.44 4.31
N PHE A 100 8.08 -24.23 4.35
CA PHE A 100 7.35 -23.65 3.23
C PHE A 100 8.23 -23.49 1.97
N ILE A 101 9.44 -22.96 2.13
CA ILE A 101 10.41 -22.81 1.04
C ILE A 101 10.80 -24.18 0.49
N ALA A 102 11.15 -25.13 1.36
CA ALA A 102 11.52 -26.49 0.95
C ALA A 102 10.39 -27.19 0.17
N GLU A 103 9.14 -27.08 0.63
CA GLU A 103 7.98 -27.62 -0.09
C GLU A 103 7.79 -26.94 -1.45
N THR A 104 7.95 -25.62 -1.50
CA THR A 104 7.81 -24.85 -2.74
C THR A 104 8.85 -25.30 -3.78
N TYR A 105 10.11 -25.44 -3.40
CA TYR A 105 11.17 -25.92 -4.31
C TYR A 105 10.96 -27.39 -4.73
N ARG A 106 10.46 -28.25 -3.84
CA ARG A 106 10.08 -29.64 -4.21
C ARG A 106 8.96 -29.65 -5.25
N ARG A 107 7.91 -28.84 -5.04
CA ARG A 107 6.80 -28.70 -5.99
C ARG A 107 7.25 -28.16 -7.35
N LEU A 108 8.04 -27.09 -7.37
CA LEU A 108 8.53 -26.49 -8.62
C LEU A 108 9.40 -27.48 -9.43
N HIS A 109 10.23 -28.26 -8.76
CA HIS A 109 11.04 -29.30 -9.40
C HIS A 109 10.17 -30.45 -9.94
N ALA A 110 9.18 -30.92 -9.16
CA ALA A 110 8.25 -31.95 -9.62
C ALA A 110 7.43 -31.52 -10.86
N GLN A 111 7.21 -30.21 -11.02
CA GLN A 111 6.56 -29.61 -12.18
C GLN A 111 7.53 -29.34 -13.36
N GLY A 112 8.82 -29.64 -13.22
CA GLY A 112 9.83 -29.38 -14.26
C GLY A 112 10.14 -27.90 -14.49
N ILE A 113 9.74 -27.01 -13.57
CA ILE A 113 9.95 -25.55 -13.69
C ILE A 113 11.39 -25.18 -13.35
N ILE A 114 12.03 -25.95 -12.47
CA ILE A 114 13.42 -25.75 -12.04
C ILE A 114 14.19 -27.06 -12.03
N GLU A 115 15.51 -26.96 -12.16
CA GLU A 115 16.41 -28.12 -12.26
C GLU A 115 16.67 -28.82 -10.92
N HIS A 116 16.64 -28.09 -9.80
CA HIS A 116 17.06 -28.61 -8.49
C HIS A 116 16.15 -28.17 -7.34
N GLN A 117 15.75 -29.13 -6.51
CA GLN A 117 14.90 -28.93 -5.31
C GLN A 117 15.65 -28.72 -3.99
N ALA A 118 16.97 -28.93 -3.96
CA ALA A 118 17.76 -28.90 -2.72
C ALA A 118 17.67 -27.55 -1.98
N MET A 119 17.67 -27.56 -0.65
CA MET A 119 17.81 -26.34 0.13
C MET A 119 19.26 -25.84 0.06
N LEU A 120 19.50 -24.86 -0.80
CA LEU A 120 20.77 -24.16 -0.93
C LEU A 120 20.87 -23.04 0.11
N PRO A 121 22.07 -22.59 0.52
CA PRO A 121 22.22 -21.50 1.48
C PRO A 121 21.45 -20.22 1.11
N SER A 122 21.35 -19.89 -0.19
CA SER A 122 20.53 -18.79 -0.70
C SER A 122 19.03 -18.97 -0.47
N ARG A 123 18.53 -20.20 -0.52
CA ARG A 123 17.14 -20.55 -0.20
C ARG A 123 16.90 -20.57 1.30
N GLU A 124 17.88 -21.05 2.07
CA GLU A 124 17.83 -21.02 3.53
C GLU A 124 17.81 -19.59 4.08
N LYS A 125 18.53 -18.66 3.45
CA LYS A 125 18.52 -17.23 3.78
C LYS A 125 17.10 -16.66 3.83
N MET A 126 16.23 -17.03 2.90
CA MET A 126 14.82 -16.57 2.88
C MET A 126 14.00 -17.06 4.10
N ALA A 127 14.50 -18.07 4.83
CA ALA A 127 13.88 -18.56 6.07
C ALA A 127 14.44 -17.87 7.33
N MET A 128 15.40 -16.95 7.19
CA MET A 128 15.98 -16.20 8.30
C MET A 128 15.14 -14.95 8.54
N LEU A 129 14.34 -14.94 9.61
CA LEU A 129 13.46 -13.83 9.96
C LEU A 129 13.95 -13.12 11.23
N PRO A 130 13.67 -11.82 11.43
CA PRO A 130 13.91 -11.16 12.71
C PRO A 130 13.24 -11.91 13.85
N GLN A 131 13.90 -12.03 15.00
CA GLN A 131 13.37 -12.76 16.14
C GLN A 131 11.95 -12.26 16.54
N GLY A 132 11.02 -13.20 16.67
CA GLY A 132 9.62 -12.91 17.00
C GLY A 132 8.77 -12.42 15.83
N ALA A 133 9.28 -12.45 14.60
CA ALA A 133 8.49 -12.27 13.40
C ALA A 133 7.83 -13.59 12.96
N ASP A 134 6.64 -13.47 12.38
CA ASP A 134 5.93 -14.55 11.72
C ASP A 134 6.14 -14.48 10.20
N MET A 135 6.06 -15.63 9.53
CA MET A 135 6.04 -15.67 8.07
C MET A 135 4.65 -15.37 7.51
N LEU A 136 4.59 -14.75 6.33
CA LEU A 136 3.40 -14.68 5.50
C LEU A 136 3.59 -15.61 4.30
N PRO A 137 2.81 -16.71 4.17
CA PRO A 137 2.93 -17.60 3.01
C PRO A 137 2.78 -16.85 1.69
N ASN A 138 3.60 -17.22 0.71
CA ASN A 138 3.50 -16.69 -0.65
C ASN A 138 2.76 -17.70 -1.54
N PRO A 139 1.51 -17.45 -1.94
CA PRO A 139 0.74 -18.42 -2.72
C PRO A 139 1.27 -18.61 -4.14
N VAL A 140 2.14 -17.71 -4.63
CA VAL A 140 2.61 -17.70 -6.02
C VAL A 140 4.12 -18.00 -6.11
N GLY A 141 4.93 -17.34 -5.29
CA GLY A 141 6.39 -17.44 -5.30
C GLY A 141 6.99 -18.27 -4.17
N SER A 142 8.32 -18.29 -4.13
CA SER A 142 9.10 -19.06 -3.14
C SER A 142 9.50 -18.27 -1.89
N ALA A 143 9.58 -16.95 -1.99
CA ALA A 143 9.95 -16.07 -0.88
C ALA A 143 8.72 -15.77 -0.01
N PRO A 144 8.66 -16.23 1.26
CA PRO A 144 7.59 -15.82 2.15
C PRO A 144 7.76 -14.33 2.52
N GLY A 145 6.65 -13.68 2.84
CA GLY A 145 6.66 -12.37 3.46
C GLY A 145 6.94 -12.47 4.96
N MET A 146 6.99 -11.33 5.62
CA MET A 146 7.23 -11.23 7.05
C MET A 146 6.19 -10.32 7.70
N LEU A 147 5.68 -10.72 8.86
CA LEU A 147 4.90 -9.88 9.76
C LEU A 147 5.61 -9.80 11.11
N LEU A 148 5.84 -8.59 11.61
CA LEU A 148 6.42 -8.37 12.91
C LEU A 148 5.61 -7.32 13.69
N ARG A 149 5.25 -7.66 14.93
CA ARG A 149 4.75 -6.69 15.89
C ARG A 149 5.93 -6.03 16.59
N TRP A 150 6.16 -4.76 16.28
CA TRP A 150 7.23 -3.97 16.86
C TRP A 150 6.59 -2.82 17.63
N GLU A 151 6.65 -2.90 18.96
CA GLU A 151 5.93 -1.99 19.86
C GLU A 151 4.42 -1.99 19.56
N ASP A 152 3.84 -0.83 19.28
CA ASP A 152 2.43 -0.64 18.91
C ASP A 152 2.21 -0.65 17.38
N ARG A 153 3.17 -1.19 16.61
CA ARG A 153 3.21 -1.11 15.14
C ARG A 153 3.26 -2.47 14.48
N LEU A 154 2.79 -2.49 13.23
CA LEU A 154 2.94 -3.62 12.33
C LEU A 154 4.02 -3.31 11.31
N LEU A 155 5.07 -4.12 11.27
CA LEU A 155 6.08 -4.10 10.23
C LEU A 155 5.84 -5.29 9.30
N ILE A 156 5.64 -5.02 8.02
CA ILE A 156 5.22 -6.01 7.03
C ILE A 156 6.17 -5.95 5.84
N ALA A 157 6.79 -7.08 5.49
CA ALA A 157 7.62 -7.18 4.30
C ALA A 157 6.94 -8.05 3.23
N LEU A 158 6.82 -7.49 2.03
CA LEU A 158 6.23 -8.14 0.86
C LEU A 158 7.25 -8.26 -0.28
N PRO A 159 7.10 -9.26 -1.17
CA PRO A 159 8.04 -9.47 -2.27
C PRO A 159 7.96 -8.35 -3.32
N GLY A 160 9.00 -8.23 -4.14
CA GLY A 160 9.07 -7.22 -5.20
C GLY A 160 8.14 -7.48 -6.39
N PRO A 161 8.05 -8.71 -6.94
CA PRO A 161 7.18 -8.98 -8.07
C PRO A 161 5.69 -8.69 -7.76
N PRO A 162 5.00 -7.85 -8.56
CA PRO A 162 3.59 -7.52 -8.32
C PRO A 162 2.66 -8.74 -8.32
N GLY A 163 3.00 -9.76 -9.12
CA GLY A 163 2.26 -11.03 -9.20
C GLY A 163 2.32 -11.85 -7.92
N GLU A 164 3.30 -11.61 -7.05
CA GLU A 164 3.43 -12.26 -5.74
C GLU A 164 2.91 -11.34 -4.62
N LEU A 165 3.24 -10.05 -4.68
CA LEU A 165 2.85 -9.05 -3.68
C LEU A 165 1.34 -8.95 -3.53
N ARG A 166 0.59 -8.84 -4.63
CA ARG A 166 -0.86 -8.57 -4.57
C ARG A 166 -1.64 -9.74 -3.96
N PRO A 167 -1.41 -11.01 -4.38
CA PRO A 167 -2.05 -12.15 -3.73
C PRO A 167 -1.70 -12.27 -2.25
N MET A 168 -0.45 -12.00 -1.86
CA MET A 168 -0.04 -12.03 -0.45
C MET A 168 -0.73 -10.94 0.37
N PHE A 169 -0.82 -9.73 -0.18
CA PHE A 169 -1.52 -8.64 0.47
C PHE A 169 -2.99 -9.00 0.71
N GLN A 170 -3.68 -9.48 -0.31
CA GLN A 170 -5.10 -9.86 -0.23
C GLN A 170 -5.35 -11.02 0.74
N ALA A 171 -4.46 -12.03 0.74
CA ALA A 171 -4.62 -13.21 1.58
C ALA A 171 -4.30 -12.96 3.06
N HIS A 172 -3.35 -12.06 3.36
CA HIS A 172 -2.77 -11.96 4.70
C HIS A 172 -2.79 -10.55 5.29
N VAL A 173 -2.43 -9.53 4.53
CA VAL A 173 -2.28 -8.15 5.03
C VAL A 173 -3.63 -7.46 5.14
N GLU A 174 -4.47 -7.57 4.12
CA GLU A 174 -5.78 -6.94 4.09
C GLU A 174 -6.69 -7.40 5.25
N PRO A 175 -6.88 -8.71 5.51
CA PRO A 175 -7.71 -9.17 6.63
C PRO A 175 -7.17 -8.69 7.99
N LEU A 176 -5.84 -8.69 8.15
CA LEU A 176 -5.18 -8.20 9.36
C LEU A 176 -5.47 -6.71 9.59
N LEU A 177 -5.33 -5.87 8.56
CA LEU A 177 -5.57 -4.44 8.66
C LEU A 177 -7.05 -4.10 8.84
N ARG A 178 -7.96 -4.81 8.17
CA ARG A 178 -9.42 -4.68 8.39
C ARG A 178 -9.78 -4.88 9.87
N ALA A 179 -9.21 -5.90 10.50
CA ALA A 179 -9.41 -6.17 11.92
C ALA A 179 -8.82 -5.06 12.80
N CYS A 180 -7.60 -4.60 12.48
CA CYS A 180 -6.91 -3.56 13.27
C CYS A 180 -7.54 -2.17 13.14
N TRP A 181 -8.15 -1.85 12.01
CA TRP A 181 -8.72 -0.52 11.71
C TRP A 181 -10.23 -0.43 11.92
N GLY A 182 -10.84 -1.50 12.44
CA GLY A 182 -12.25 -1.52 12.86
C GLY A 182 -13.23 -1.46 11.70
N GLY A 183 -12.90 -2.06 10.55
CA GLY A 183 -13.83 -2.20 9.41
C GLY A 183 -14.12 -0.91 8.64
N ARG A 184 -13.44 0.20 8.96
CA ARG A 184 -13.58 1.47 8.25
C ARG A 184 -13.31 1.31 6.75
N ARG A 185 -13.96 2.16 5.95
CA ARG A 185 -13.80 2.19 4.50
C ARG A 185 -13.72 3.62 4.00
N ARG A 186 -12.90 3.81 2.96
CA ARG A 186 -12.91 5.02 2.14
C ARG A 186 -13.33 4.63 0.74
N ILE A 187 -14.39 5.28 0.26
CA ILE A 187 -14.86 5.15 -1.12
C ILE A 187 -14.62 6.47 -1.80
N GLU A 188 -14.12 6.42 -3.04
CA GLU A 188 -13.92 7.59 -3.87
C GLU A 188 -14.71 7.42 -5.16
N ILE A 189 -15.50 8.45 -5.48
CA ILE A 189 -16.24 8.52 -6.74
C ILE A 189 -15.65 9.64 -7.59
N LYS A 190 -15.50 9.36 -8.88
CA LYS A 190 -15.03 10.33 -9.88
C LYS A 190 -16.22 10.87 -10.65
N VAL A 191 -16.37 12.18 -10.67
CA VAL A 191 -17.35 12.89 -11.50
C VAL A 191 -16.63 13.91 -12.38
N GLN A 192 -17.34 14.44 -13.38
CA GLN A 192 -16.84 15.55 -14.20
C GLN A 192 -17.74 16.77 -14.04
N THR A 193 -17.19 17.96 -14.24
CA THR A 193 -17.95 19.22 -14.28
C THR A 193 -17.61 20.03 -15.53
N ASN A 194 -18.51 20.92 -15.93
CA ASN A 194 -18.28 21.90 -17.00
C ASN A 194 -17.58 23.18 -16.52
N VAL A 195 -17.12 23.23 -15.27
CA VAL A 195 -16.25 24.29 -14.78
C VAL A 195 -14.88 24.17 -15.45
N SER A 196 -14.39 25.28 -16.00
CA SER A 196 -13.06 25.37 -16.63
C SER A 196 -12.00 26.04 -15.74
N ASP A 197 -12.43 26.67 -14.64
CA ASP A 197 -11.57 27.34 -13.66
C ASP A 197 -11.71 26.64 -12.29
N GLU A 198 -10.69 25.87 -11.93
CA GLU A 198 -10.64 25.12 -10.67
C GLU A 198 -10.80 26.04 -9.44
N SER A 199 -10.33 27.28 -9.51
CA SER A 199 -10.37 28.19 -8.35
C SER A 199 -11.81 28.53 -7.91
N LEU A 200 -12.77 28.46 -8.83
CA LEU A 200 -14.20 28.64 -8.54
C LEU A 200 -14.79 27.49 -7.73
N LEU A 201 -14.14 26.33 -7.73
CA LEU A 201 -14.61 25.13 -7.02
C LEU A 201 -14.25 25.15 -5.54
N ASN A 202 -13.16 25.80 -5.14
CA ASN A 202 -12.66 25.77 -3.76
C ASN A 202 -13.71 26.21 -2.72
N PRO A 203 -14.43 27.35 -2.88
CA PRO A 203 -15.47 27.73 -1.94
C PRO A 203 -16.66 26.76 -1.91
N ILE A 204 -16.89 26.01 -3.00
CA ILE A 204 -17.91 24.95 -3.03
C ILE A 204 -17.40 23.74 -2.25
N PHE A 205 -16.15 23.31 -2.47
CA PHE A 205 -15.54 22.18 -1.78
C PHE A 205 -15.51 22.38 -0.27
N GLU A 206 -15.11 23.56 0.21
CA GLU A 206 -15.12 23.90 1.63
C GLU A 206 -16.52 23.77 2.23
N ARG A 207 -17.54 24.31 1.56
CA ARG A 207 -18.94 24.19 2.00
C ARG A 207 -19.44 22.75 2.01
N VAL A 208 -19.08 21.95 1.00
CA VAL A 208 -19.44 20.52 0.94
C VAL A 208 -18.80 19.76 2.09
N MET A 209 -17.49 19.93 2.32
CA MET A 209 -16.77 19.25 3.38
C MET A 209 -17.25 19.68 4.77
N ALA A 210 -17.65 20.94 4.95
CA ALA A 210 -18.27 21.42 6.19
C ALA A 210 -19.68 20.84 6.41
N ALA A 211 -20.49 20.74 5.35
CA ALA A 211 -21.86 20.23 5.42
C ALA A 211 -21.95 18.70 5.52
N VAL A 212 -20.94 17.98 5.03
CA VAL A 212 -20.88 16.52 5.03
C VAL A 212 -19.59 16.05 5.70
N PRO A 213 -19.55 15.96 7.04
CA PRO A 213 -18.40 15.45 7.77
C PRO A 213 -18.00 14.05 7.30
N GLY A 214 -16.69 13.81 7.19
CA GLY A 214 -16.13 12.57 6.65
C GLY A 214 -16.03 12.54 5.12
N SER A 215 -16.42 13.61 4.43
CA SER A 215 -16.16 13.77 2.99
C SER A 215 -14.88 14.55 2.71
N TYR A 216 -14.27 14.28 1.56
CA TYR A 216 -13.17 15.08 1.01
C TYR A 216 -13.43 15.29 -0.48
N VAL A 217 -13.31 16.52 -0.97
CA VAL A 217 -13.58 16.85 -2.36
C VAL A 217 -12.40 17.60 -2.95
N LYS A 218 -11.96 17.17 -4.12
CA LYS A 218 -10.83 17.79 -4.84
C LYS A 218 -11.03 17.68 -6.35
N ALA A 219 -10.59 18.69 -7.10
CA ALA A 219 -10.46 18.59 -8.54
C ALA A 219 -9.03 18.18 -8.92
N ASP A 220 -8.89 17.44 -10.02
CA ASP A 220 -7.60 17.28 -10.70
C ASP A 220 -7.67 17.96 -12.07
N PRO A 221 -6.95 19.07 -12.26
CA PRO A 221 -6.91 19.74 -13.56
C PRO A 221 -6.10 18.91 -14.56
N THR A 222 -6.69 18.66 -15.73
CA THR A 222 -6.03 17.97 -16.84
C THR A 222 -5.55 18.92 -17.95
N GLY A 223 -5.72 20.22 -17.76
CA GLY A 223 -5.34 21.28 -18.71
C GLY A 223 -6.23 22.53 -18.59
N PHE A 224 -6.02 23.52 -19.45
CA PHE A 224 -6.84 24.74 -19.55
C PHE A 224 -7.54 24.83 -20.90
N GLY A 225 -8.78 25.33 -20.91
CA GLY A 225 -9.52 25.61 -22.15
C GLY A 225 -11.03 25.32 -22.07
N PRO A 226 -11.83 25.82 -23.02
CA PRO A 226 -13.29 25.70 -22.99
C PRO A 226 -13.81 24.26 -23.19
N ALA A 227 -12.97 23.35 -23.69
CA ALA A 227 -13.28 21.94 -23.84
C ALA A 227 -12.88 21.09 -22.61
N VAL A 228 -12.23 21.70 -21.61
CA VAL A 228 -11.80 20.98 -20.41
C VAL A 228 -13.00 20.71 -19.52
N LYS A 229 -13.23 19.42 -19.23
CA LYS A 229 -14.15 18.97 -18.20
C LYS A 229 -13.32 18.56 -17.00
N LEU A 230 -13.31 19.38 -15.95
CA LEU A 230 -12.53 19.08 -14.75
C LEU A 230 -13.06 17.80 -14.09
N ALA A 231 -12.15 16.89 -13.78
CA ALA A 231 -12.46 15.73 -12.96
C ALA A 231 -12.50 16.15 -11.49
N VAL A 232 -13.56 15.78 -10.78
CA VAL A 232 -13.69 15.98 -9.35
C VAL A 232 -13.78 14.62 -8.67
N TYR A 233 -12.92 14.41 -7.69
CA TYR A 233 -12.91 13.25 -6.82
C TYR A 233 -13.62 13.60 -5.52
N ILE A 234 -14.53 12.73 -5.13
CA ILE A 234 -15.34 12.87 -3.92
C ILE A 234 -15.11 11.61 -3.11
N ALA A 235 -14.39 11.74 -2.01
CA ALA A 235 -14.19 10.66 -1.07
C ALA A 235 -15.21 10.74 0.06
N GLY A 236 -15.67 9.57 0.53
CA GLY A 236 -16.42 9.41 1.76
C GLY A 236 -15.74 8.38 2.65
N GLU A 237 -15.50 8.74 3.92
CA GLU A 237 -14.92 7.88 4.94
C GLU A 237 -15.98 7.46 5.97
N GLY A 238 -16.25 6.15 6.02
CA GLY A 238 -17.26 5.56 6.88
C GLY A 238 -16.70 4.52 7.85
N LYS A 239 -17.50 4.18 8.87
CA LYS A 239 -17.23 3.04 9.77
C LYS A 239 -17.35 1.69 9.07
N ASP A 240 -18.03 1.65 7.94
CA ASP A 240 -18.26 0.53 7.06
C ASP A 240 -18.45 1.05 5.62
N GLU A 241 -18.65 0.14 4.67
CA GLU A 241 -18.82 0.47 3.25
C GLU A 241 -20.09 1.26 2.97
N GLU A 242 -21.21 0.89 3.59
CA GLU A 242 -22.50 1.57 3.40
C GLU A 242 -22.45 3.04 3.86
N ALA A 243 -21.85 3.29 5.02
CA ALA A 243 -21.64 4.65 5.53
C ALA A 243 -20.72 5.46 4.62
N ALA A 244 -19.64 4.87 4.11
CA ALA A 244 -18.69 5.53 3.21
C ALA A 244 -19.37 5.95 1.89
N VAL A 245 -20.17 5.05 1.29
CA VAL A 245 -20.97 5.33 0.09
C VAL A 245 -21.99 6.44 0.36
N SER A 246 -22.73 6.35 1.47
CA SER A 246 -23.71 7.36 1.86
C SER A 246 -23.09 8.75 2.01
N ILE A 247 -21.90 8.85 2.62
CA ILE A 247 -21.17 10.11 2.75
C ILE A 247 -20.75 10.65 1.37
N ALA A 248 -20.18 9.81 0.50
CA ALA A 248 -19.75 10.23 -0.83
C ALA A 248 -20.93 10.73 -1.70
N GLU A 249 -22.06 10.02 -1.71
CA GLU A 249 -23.24 10.43 -2.48
C GLU A 249 -23.91 11.69 -1.91
N ARG A 250 -23.94 11.87 -0.58
CA ARG A 250 -24.40 13.14 0.01
C ARG A 250 -23.48 14.31 -0.36
N ALA A 251 -22.17 14.10 -0.33
CA ALA A 251 -21.19 15.12 -0.74
C ALA A 251 -21.36 15.50 -2.22
N LYS A 252 -21.56 14.51 -3.10
CA LYS A 252 -21.88 14.74 -4.53
C LYS A 252 -23.17 15.52 -4.73
N ALA A 253 -24.23 15.20 -3.98
CA ALA A 253 -25.49 15.95 -4.04
C ALA A 253 -25.29 17.42 -3.63
N GLN A 254 -24.49 17.68 -2.59
CA GLN A 254 -24.15 19.04 -2.17
C GLN A 254 -23.28 19.77 -3.19
N LEU A 255 -22.29 19.08 -3.77
CA LEU A 255 -21.47 19.62 -4.86
C LEU A 255 -22.34 20.04 -6.04
N SER A 256 -23.27 19.17 -6.48
CA SER A 256 -24.18 19.48 -7.58
C SER A 256 -25.05 20.71 -7.30
N LYS A 257 -25.53 20.88 -6.06
CA LYS A 257 -26.28 22.07 -5.65
C LYS A 257 -25.39 23.32 -5.68
N GLY A 258 -24.17 23.23 -5.16
CA GLY A 258 -23.21 24.34 -5.16
C GLY A 258 -22.84 24.79 -6.57
N LEU A 259 -22.57 23.85 -7.49
CA LEU A 259 -22.31 24.15 -8.89
C LEU A 259 -23.49 24.87 -9.56
N ALA A 260 -24.72 24.41 -9.31
CA ALA A 260 -25.91 25.01 -9.90
C ALA A 260 -26.11 26.48 -9.50
N THR A 261 -25.70 26.89 -8.28
CA THR A 261 -25.76 28.30 -7.86
C THR A 261 -24.87 29.23 -8.67
N LEU A 262 -23.85 28.69 -9.34
CA LEU A 262 -22.93 29.43 -10.21
C LEU A 262 -23.21 29.19 -11.71
N GLY A 263 -24.31 28.50 -12.05
CA GLY A 263 -24.65 28.18 -13.45
C GLY A 263 -23.87 26.99 -14.03
N TYR A 264 -23.20 26.20 -13.19
CA TYR A 264 -22.45 25.01 -13.59
C TYR A 264 -23.19 23.71 -13.22
N ALA A 265 -22.72 22.59 -13.76
CA ALA A 265 -23.30 21.27 -13.54
C ALA A 265 -22.23 20.17 -13.49
N LEU A 266 -22.63 19.03 -12.91
CA LEU A 266 -21.93 17.78 -13.15
C LEU A 266 -22.30 17.25 -14.55
N VAL A 267 -21.32 16.68 -15.25
CA VAL A 267 -21.50 16.14 -16.60
C VAL A 267 -21.14 14.65 -16.62
N HIS A 268 -21.82 13.90 -17.49
CA HIS A 268 -21.49 12.50 -17.69
C HIS A 268 -20.12 12.38 -18.38
N PRO A 269 -19.30 11.38 -17.99
CA PRO A 269 -18.12 11.00 -18.76
C PRO A 269 -18.57 10.68 -20.19
N SER A 270 -18.08 11.46 -21.16
CA SER A 270 -18.16 11.14 -22.58
C SER A 270 -17.19 10.03 -22.93
#